data_AF-A0A2H1JXE7-F1
#
_entry.id   AF-A0A2H1JXE7-F1
#
_cell.length_a   1.000
_cell.length_b   1.000
_cell.length_c   1.000
_cell.angle_alpha   90.00
_cell.angle_beta   90.00
_cell.angle_gamma   90.00
#
_symmetry.space_group_name_H-M   'P 1'
#
loop_
_entity.id
_entity.type
_entity.pdbx_description
1 polymer ?
#
loop_
_entity_poly.entity_id
_entity_poly.type
_entity_poly.pdbx_seq_one_letter_code
_entity_poly.pdbx_strand_id
1 'polypeptide(L)'
;MTYRDRLSGLNPRVLTRIDETQLEVDWIRSATAQQLLDLATDQLGLKPLTNVALPHQTALELGNLTRAELFNLLEPHFDSGTSTAKDLADQVQLCRAFANPRQVTREVANYVEAQVQKFPTKADHLRVGSNAGDVLDPFILAANFELLSEQSLQQTIEHTASHKVLMKIEDLVGHLHENVIGEMRGNFRVPEPQGKGGKEKMDPLFNPFPGADVGQVPLSEKQAALRLFQVKSKTGSAKGGDGKRLGDQLIALEESYFADTYYVAIVGNTLRGHRSRGAVAKASPRTAILVGSSALNELTQSAVGAELLLRVYQRAFRTASEETGYRFSELAVNMAADFEERANLHGTDFLSAWLHDAVDGPSEEQDSRRQSKKTRRHKLE
;
A
#
# COMPACT_ATOMS: atom_id res chain seq x y z
N MET A 1 3.01 -24.92 26.08
CA MET A 1 3.82 -23.81 25.53
C MET A 1 2.92 -23.04 24.58
N THR A 2 2.62 -21.79 24.91
CA THR A 2 1.80 -20.89 24.10
C THR A 2 2.59 -20.40 22.88
N TYR A 3 1.93 -19.83 21.87
CA TYR A 3 2.65 -19.18 20.76
C TYR A 3 3.52 -18.02 21.29
N ARG A 4 3.09 -17.36 22.38
CA ARG A 4 3.77 -16.22 23.00
C ARG A 4 5.10 -16.61 23.63
N ASP A 5 5.22 -17.81 24.20
CA ASP A 5 6.47 -18.33 24.78
C ASP A 5 7.59 -18.41 23.73
N ARG A 6 7.23 -18.72 22.49
CA ARG A 6 8.15 -18.82 21.33
C ARG A 6 8.66 -17.47 20.83
N LEU A 7 8.06 -16.38 21.29
CA LEU A 7 8.45 -15.00 20.97
C LEU A 7 9.33 -14.39 22.08
N SER A 8 9.78 -15.19 23.04
CA SER A 8 10.68 -14.72 24.09
C SER A 8 12.00 -14.18 23.50
N GLY A 9 12.46 -13.04 24.01
CA GLY A 9 13.68 -12.37 23.53
C GLY A 9 13.50 -11.46 22.30
N LEU A 10 12.28 -11.36 21.73
CA LEU A 10 12.00 -10.35 20.72
C LEU A 10 12.02 -8.92 21.30
N ASN A 11 12.16 -7.95 20.42
CA ASN A 11 12.03 -6.53 20.75
C ASN A 11 10.78 -6.25 21.61
N PRO A 12 10.91 -5.64 22.80
CA PRO A 12 9.78 -5.41 23.71
C PRO A 12 8.63 -4.62 23.07
N ARG A 13 8.93 -3.67 22.16
CA ARG A 13 7.88 -2.89 21.48
C ARG A 13 7.05 -3.76 20.54
N VAL A 14 7.69 -4.70 19.85
CA VAL A 14 7.01 -5.67 18.98
C VAL A 14 6.11 -6.58 19.81
N LEU A 15 6.61 -7.04 20.94
CA LEU A 15 5.85 -7.86 21.87
C LEU A 15 4.62 -7.13 22.42
N THR A 16 4.78 -5.88 22.86
CA THR A 16 3.65 -5.04 23.29
C THR A 16 2.62 -4.88 22.18
N ARG A 17 3.06 -4.60 20.94
CA ARG A 17 2.13 -4.47 19.81
C ARG A 17 1.37 -5.77 19.53
N ILE A 18 2.02 -6.93 19.59
CA ILE A 18 1.37 -8.24 19.44
C ILE A 18 0.30 -8.45 20.51
N ASP A 19 0.59 -8.08 21.76
CA ASP A 19 -0.34 -8.22 22.88
C ASP A 19 -1.56 -7.26 22.70
N GLU A 20 -1.33 -6.02 22.26
CA GLU A 20 -2.41 -5.08 21.90
C GLU A 20 -3.27 -5.61 20.75
N THR A 21 -2.65 -6.09 19.67
CA THR A 21 -3.34 -6.68 18.51
C THR A 21 -4.25 -7.85 18.92
N GLN A 22 -3.83 -8.66 19.90
CA GLN A 22 -4.64 -9.75 20.46
C GLN A 22 -5.89 -9.20 21.16
N LEU A 23 -5.74 -8.19 22.02
CA LEU A 23 -6.86 -7.55 22.70
C LEU A 23 -7.85 -6.91 21.71
N GLU A 24 -7.33 -6.26 20.66
CA GLU A 24 -8.13 -5.62 19.63
C GLU A 24 -8.99 -6.61 18.84
N VAL A 25 -8.44 -7.79 18.52
CA VAL A 25 -9.21 -8.83 17.80
C VAL A 25 -10.17 -9.58 18.72
N ASP A 26 -9.81 -9.78 19.99
CA ASP A 26 -10.69 -10.44 20.95
C ASP A 26 -11.91 -9.58 21.27
N TRP A 27 -11.76 -8.26 21.28
CA TRP A 27 -12.90 -7.35 21.38
C TRP A 27 -13.89 -7.55 20.23
N ILE A 28 -13.44 -7.51 18.96
CA ILE A 28 -14.38 -7.62 17.83
C ILE A 28 -15.03 -9.01 17.76
N ARG A 29 -14.33 -10.06 18.20
CA ARG A 29 -14.86 -11.44 18.27
C ARG A 29 -15.90 -11.63 19.37
N SER A 30 -15.85 -10.85 20.45
CA SER A 30 -16.77 -10.96 21.59
C SER A 30 -17.85 -9.88 21.62
N ALA A 31 -17.66 -8.78 20.89
CA ALA A 31 -18.60 -7.68 20.84
C ALA A 31 -19.90 -8.04 20.10
N THR A 32 -20.98 -7.43 20.55
CA THR A 32 -22.29 -7.48 19.89
C THR A 32 -22.35 -6.50 18.72
N ALA A 33 -23.25 -6.75 17.78
CA ALA A 33 -23.53 -5.83 16.67
C ALA A 33 -23.94 -4.43 17.17
N GLN A 34 -24.69 -4.35 18.26
CA GLN A 34 -25.06 -3.07 18.88
C GLN A 34 -23.83 -2.29 19.38
N GLN A 35 -22.88 -2.94 20.04
CA GLN A 35 -21.65 -2.27 20.51
C GLN A 35 -20.81 -1.73 19.34
N LEU A 36 -20.77 -2.45 18.22
CA LEU A 36 -20.09 -1.96 17.00
C LEU A 36 -20.81 -0.74 16.40
N LEU A 37 -22.15 -0.79 16.35
CA LEU A 37 -22.98 0.30 15.85
C LEU A 37 -22.90 1.55 16.75
N ASP A 38 -22.88 1.37 18.06
CA ASP A 38 -22.73 2.44 19.04
C ASP A 38 -21.36 3.12 18.87
N LEU A 39 -20.28 2.33 18.71
CA LEU A 39 -18.95 2.88 18.42
C LEU A 39 -18.93 3.67 17.10
N ALA A 40 -19.60 3.18 16.05
CA ALA A 40 -19.64 3.85 14.76
C ALA A 40 -20.47 5.15 14.81
N THR A 41 -21.61 5.13 15.49
CA THR A 41 -22.47 6.32 15.65
C THR A 41 -21.80 7.38 16.52
N ASP A 42 -21.16 7.01 17.63
CA ASP A 42 -20.36 7.91 18.46
C ASP A 42 -19.21 8.56 17.66
N GLN A 43 -18.51 7.78 16.85
CA GLN A 43 -17.44 8.31 16.00
C GLN A 43 -17.92 9.24 14.87
N LEU A 44 -19.22 9.28 14.58
CA LEU A 44 -19.81 10.27 13.67
C LEU A 44 -20.58 11.38 14.40
N GLY A 45 -20.65 11.35 15.74
CA GLY A 45 -21.47 12.29 16.51
C GLY A 45 -22.97 12.12 16.29
N LEU A 46 -23.41 10.93 15.88
CA LEU A 46 -24.81 10.59 15.67
C LEU A 46 -25.45 10.10 16.96
N LYS A 47 -26.78 10.22 17.05
CA LYS A 47 -27.53 9.59 18.14
C LYS A 47 -27.46 8.05 18.00
N PRO A 48 -27.40 7.30 19.11
CA PRO A 48 -27.46 5.85 19.08
C PRO A 48 -28.70 5.36 18.33
N LEU A 49 -28.51 4.36 17.48
CA LEU A 49 -29.60 3.70 16.78
C LEU A 49 -30.00 2.42 17.53
N THR A 50 -31.25 2.33 17.94
CA THR A 50 -31.81 1.14 18.60
C THR A 50 -32.58 0.28 17.60
N ASN A 51 -32.57 -1.04 17.79
CA ASN A 51 -33.32 -2.02 16.98
C ASN A 51 -32.88 -2.14 15.50
N VAL A 52 -31.66 -1.73 15.17
CA VAL A 52 -31.06 -1.94 13.84
C VAL A 52 -30.36 -3.30 13.77
N ALA A 53 -29.58 -3.63 14.81
CA ALA A 53 -28.92 -4.92 14.92
C ALA A 53 -29.92 -6.01 15.34
N LEU A 54 -29.81 -7.20 14.74
CA LEU A 54 -30.65 -8.34 15.14
C LEU A 54 -30.27 -8.81 16.56
N PRO A 55 -31.24 -9.34 17.34
CA PRO A 55 -30.94 -9.97 18.62
C PRO A 55 -29.89 -11.06 18.46
N HIS A 56 -28.84 -11.02 19.29
CA HIS A 56 -27.68 -11.93 19.26
C HIS A 56 -26.75 -11.82 18.05
N GLN A 57 -26.96 -10.87 17.14
CA GLN A 57 -25.99 -10.61 16.08
C GLN A 57 -24.67 -10.12 16.68
N THR A 58 -23.58 -10.72 16.24
CA THR A 58 -22.22 -10.36 16.65
C THR A 58 -21.71 -9.15 15.86
N ALA A 59 -20.72 -8.46 16.41
CA ALA A 59 -20.05 -7.36 15.71
C ALA A 59 -19.41 -7.82 14.40
N LEU A 60 -18.87 -9.05 14.35
CA LEU A 60 -18.31 -9.61 13.12
C LEU A 60 -19.38 -9.85 12.06
N GLU A 61 -20.55 -10.37 12.41
CA GLU A 61 -21.64 -10.59 11.44
C GLU A 61 -22.13 -9.28 10.85
N LEU A 62 -22.37 -8.25 11.69
CA LEU A 62 -22.77 -6.93 11.21
C LEU A 62 -21.66 -6.29 10.36
N GLY A 63 -20.43 -6.27 10.87
CA GLY A 63 -19.30 -5.61 10.22
C GLY A 63 -18.76 -6.32 8.97
N ASN A 64 -19.20 -7.56 8.70
CA ASN A 64 -18.89 -8.30 7.48
C ASN A 64 -20.00 -8.21 6.41
N LEU A 65 -21.11 -7.51 6.69
CA LEU A 65 -22.06 -7.14 5.64
C LEU A 65 -21.37 -6.26 4.58
N THR A 66 -21.76 -6.43 3.33
CA THR A 66 -21.33 -5.54 2.25
C THR A 66 -21.81 -4.11 2.54
N ARG A 67 -21.14 -3.13 1.95
CA ARG A 67 -21.54 -1.73 2.07
C ARG A 67 -22.99 -1.50 1.63
N ALA A 68 -23.45 -2.23 0.61
CA ALA A 68 -24.82 -2.13 0.12
C ALA A 68 -25.83 -2.68 1.14
N GLU A 69 -25.54 -3.82 1.76
CA GLU A 69 -26.39 -4.39 2.81
C GLU A 69 -26.44 -3.49 4.05
N LEU A 70 -25.31 -2.95 4.48
CA LEU A 70 -25.25 -1.97 5.58
C LEU A 70 -26.05 -0.72 5.26
N PHE A 71 -25.90 -0.19 4.04
CA PHE A 71 -26.67 0.98 3.61
C PHE A 71 -28.17 0.70 3.64
N ASN A 72 -28.64 -0.41 3.07
CA ASN A 72 -30.06 -0.77 3.05
C ASN A 72 -30.62 -0.98 4.47
N LEU A 73 -29.79 -1.48 5.40
CA LEU A 73 -30.17 -1.64 6.80
C LEU A 73 -30.29 -0.29 7.52
N LEU A 74 -29.43 0.68 7.19
CA LEU A 74 -29.34 1.96 7.89
C LEU A 74 -30.21 3.06 7.29
N GLU A 75 -30.42 3.05 5.97
CA GLU A 75 -31.15 4.09 5.21
C GLU A 75 -32.53 4.42 5.81
N PRO A 76 -33.37 3.46 6.26
CA PRO A 76 -34.68 3.77 6.84
C PRO A 76 -34.64 4.63 8.11
N HIS A 77 -33.48 4.79 8.74
CA HIS A 77 -33.30 5.55 9.98
C HIS A 77 -32.87 7.01 9.75
N PHE A 78 -32.72 7.43 8.49
CA PHE A 78 -32.27 8.78 8.14
C PHE A 78 -33.15 9.41 7.06
N ASP A 79 -33.17 10.74 7.02
CA ASP A 79 -33.88 11.48 5.98
C ASP A 79 -33.29 11.18 4.60
N SER A 80 -34.18 11.00 3.62
CA SER A 80 -33.81 10.76 2.24
C SER A 80 -33.02 11.96 1.67
N GLY A 81 -32.02 11.66 0.82
CA GLY A 81 -31.16 12.69 0.23
C GLY A 81 -29.95 13.09 1.08
N THR A 82 -29.78 12.56 2.29
CA THR A 82 -28.58 12.75 3.11
C THR A 82 -27.51 11.69 2.85
N SER A 83 -26.22 12.00 3.11
CA SER A 83 -25.14 11.00 3.06
C SER A 83 -24.99 10.19 4.34
N THR A 84 -25.75 10.52 5.40
CA THR A 84 -25.54 10.01 6.76
C THR A 84 -25.56 8.48 6.85
N ALA A 85 -26.51 7.82 6.19
CA ALA A 85 -26.58 6.36 6.17
C ALA A 85 -25.36 5.72 5.48
N LYS A 86 -24.86 6.36 4.41
CA LYS A 86 -23.65 5.91 3.69
C LYS A 86 -22.40 6.11 4.54
N ASP A 87 -22.30 7.26 5.21
CA ASP A 87 -21.17 7.58 6.07
C ASP A 87 -21.11 6.64 7.29
N LEU A 88 -22.28 6.30 7.86
CA LEU A 88 -22.40 5.31 8.93
C LEU A 88 -22.10 3.89 8.46
N ALA A 89 -22.55 3.47 7.28
CA ALA A 89 -22.19 2.17 6.70
C ALA A 89 -20.65 2.04 6.53
N ASP A 90 -20.02 3.09 5.99
CA ASP A 90 -18.56 3.15 5.87
C ASP A 90 -17.89 3.11 7.26
N GLN A 91 -18.47 3.80 8.25
CA GLN A 91 -17.92 3.84 9.60
C GLN A 91 -18.03 2.50 10.33
N VAL A 92 -19.12 1.75 10.17
CA VAL A 92 -19.27 0.40 10.73
C VAL A 92 -18.17 -0.53 10.20
N GLN A 93 -17.92 -0.50 8.89
CA GLN A 93 -16.84 -1.27 8.27
C GLN A 93 -15.46 -0.88 8.83
N LEU A 94 -15.21 0.42 9.02
CA LEU A 94 -13.95 0.89 9.60
C LEU A 94 -13.78 0.53 11.07
N CYS A 95 -14.82 0.65 11.90
CA CYS A 95 -14.81 0.23 13.31
C CYS A 95 -14.61 -1.29 13.45
N ARG A 96 -15.10 -2.09 12.49
CA ARG A 96 -14.81 -3.52 12.41
C ARG A 96 -13.35 -3.77 12.04
N ALA A 97 -12.78 -2.97 11.15
CA ALA A 97 -11.42 -3.14 10.67
C ALA A 97 -10.37 -2.66 11.68
N PHE A 98 -10.62 -1.57 12.42
CA PHE A 98 -9.61 -0.88 13.22
C PHE A 98 -10.05 -0.66 14.67
N ALA A 99 -9.08 -0.65 15.58
CA ALA A 99 -9.28 -0.21 16.95
C ALA A 99 -9.57 1.29 17.03
N ASN A 100 -8.83 2.09 16.28
CA ASN A 100 -8.99 3.54 16.17
C ASN A 100 -9.09 3.98 14.70
N PRO A 101 -10.29 3.87 14.08
CA PRO A 101 -10.50 4.25 12.69
C PRO A 101 -10.05 5.67 12.35
N ARG A 102 -10.36 6.65 13.22
CA ARG A 102 -10.03 8.06 12.98
C ARG A 102 -8.52 8.24 12.87
N GLN A 103 -7.76 7.70 13.80
CA GLN A 103 -6.29 7.77 13.77
C GLN A 103 -5.73 7.13 12.49
N VAL A 104 -6.11 5.89 12.19
CA VAL A 104 -5.61 5.17 11.01
C VAL A 104 -5.94 5.93 9.72
N THR A 105 -7.18 6.39 9.56
CA THR A 105 -7.56 7.15 8.35
C THR A 105 -6.79 8.47 8.21
N ARG A 106 -6.49 9.15 9.32
CA ARG A 106 -5.70 10.39 9.30
C ARG A 106 -4.22 10.12 9.00
N GLU A 107 -3.64 9.07 9.57
CA GLU A 107 -2.25 8.68 9.27
C GLU A 107 -2.08 8.30 7.79
N VAL A 108 -3.05 7.58 7.24
CA VAL A 108 -3.08 7.25 5.81
C VAL A 108 -3.25 8.51 4.97
N ALA A 109 -4.15 9.43 5.33
CA ALA A 109 -4.32 10.71 4.62
C ALA A 109 -3.03 11.52 4.60
N ASN A 110 -2.38 11.70 5.76
CA ASN A 110 -1.10 12.40 5.87
C ASN A 110 -0.01 11.75 4.99
N TYR A 111 0.04 10.42 4.94
CA TYR A 111 0.99 9.71 4.08
C TYR A 111 0.70 9.94 2.60
N VAL A 112 -0.57 9.92 2.18
CA VAL A 112 -1.00 10.24 0.81
C VAL A 112 -0.62 11.67 0.45
N GLU A 113 -0.94 12.64 1.31
CA GLU A 113 -0.59 14.06 1.11
C GLU A 113 0.91 14.25 0.89
N ALA A 114 1.74 13.60 1.72
CA ALA A 114 3.19 13.63 1.58
C ALA A 114 3.68 13.03 0.24
N GLN A 115 2.93 12.10 -0.38
CA GLN A 115 3.25 11.61 -1.73
C GLN A 115 2.71 12.53 -2.83
N VAL A 116 1.52 13.10 -2.66
CA VAL A 116 0.93 14.05 -3.62
C VAL A 116 1.84 15.29 -3.77
N GLN A 117 2.47 15.74 -2.68
CA GLN A 117 3.47 16.82 -2.74
C GLN A 117 4.69 16.49 -3.62
N LYS A 118 4.92 15.21 -3.96
CA LYS A 118 6.00 14.76 -4.85
C LYS A 118 5.54 14.54 -6.28
N PHE A 119 4.27 14.83 -6.60
CA PHE A 119 3.77 14.77 -7.97
C PHE A 119 4.42 15.87 -8.83
N PRO A 120 4.52 15.66 -10.15
CA PRO A 120 5.08 16.68 -11.04
C PRO A 120 4.25 17.98 -10.97
N THR A 121 4.92 19.12 -10.78
CA THR A 121 4.30 20.45 -10.68
C THR A 121 4.91 21.47 -11.65
N LYS A 122 6.00 21.09 -12.33
CA LYS A 122 6.67 21.89 -13.36
C LYS A 122 7.28 21.01 -14.44
N ALA A 123 7.61 21.59 -15.58
CA ALA A 123 8.16 20.89 -16.75
C ALA A 123 9.41 20.05 -16.41
N ASP A 124 10.31 20.58 -15.59
CA ASP A 124 11.53 19.86 -15.18
C ASP A 124 11.25 18.54 -14.45
N HIS A 125 10.11 18.40 -13.75
CA HIS A 125 9.75 17.14 -13.09
C HIS A 125 9.38 16.03 -14.10
N LEU A 126 9.03 16.40 -15.33
CA LEU A 126 8.83 15.45 -16.43
C LEU A 126 10.14 15.05 -17.09
N ARG A 127 11.13 15.96 -17.14
CA ARG A 127 12.45 15.73 -17.77
C ARG A 127 13.24 14.63 -17.09
N VAL A 128 13.41 14.71 -15.79
CA VAL A 128 14.23 13.78 -15.00
C VAL A 128 13.41 13.13 -13.90
N GLY A 129 13.69 11.86 -13.63
CA GLY A 129 13.19 11.11 -12.49
C GLY A 129 13.82 11.57 -11.18
N SER A 130 13.68 10.74 -10.14
CA SER A 130 14.29 11.02 -8.83
C SER A 130 15.83 10.99 -8.85
N ASN A 131 16.41 10.37 -9.88
CA ASN A 131 17.85 10.32 -10.12
C ASN A 131 18.18 11.17 -11.37
N ALA A 132 19.30 11.89 -11.34
CA ALA A 132 19.71 12.77 -12.45
C ALA A 132 19.91 12.03 -13.79
N GLY A 133 20.25 10.73 -13.76
CA GLY A 133 20.40 9.90 -14.96
C GLY A 133 19.13 9.19 -15.42
N ASP A 134 18.01 9.34 -14.71
CA ASP A 134 16.72 8.72 -15.07
C ASP A 134 15.91 9.68 -15.93
N VAL A 135 16.42 9.98 -17.13
CA VAL A 135 15.77 10.92 -18.06
C VAL A 135 14.60 10.23 -18.75
N LEU A 136 13.50 10.96 -18.98
CA LEU A 136 12.38 10.46 -19.78
C LEU A 136 12.86 10.12 -21.19
N ASP A 137 12.53 8.91 -21.66
CA ASP A 137 12.88 8.42 -22.99
C ASP A 137 12.19 9.27 -24.09
N PRO A 138 12.96 10.03 -24.89
CA PRO A 138 12.39 10.91 -25.93
C PRO A 138 11.71 10.12 -27.06
N PHE A 139 12.05 8.84 -27.26
CA PHE A 139 11.40 8.00 -28.26
C PHE A 139 10.01 7.54 -27.82
N ILE A 140 9.83 7.30 -26.51
CA ILE A 140 8.49 7.08 -25.94
C ILE A 140 7.65 8.36 -26.06
N LEU A 141 8.26 9.53 -25.84
CA LEU A 141 7.58 10.81 -25.99
C LEU A 141 7.14 11.06 -27.45
N ALA A 142 7.99 10.74 -28.43
CA ALA A 142 7.63 10.80 -29.84
C ALA A 142 6.49 9.83 -30.18
N ALA A 143 6.53 8.59 -29.69
CA ALA A 143 5.43 7.64 -29.87
C ALA A 143 4.12 8.13 -29.25
N ASN A 144 4.18 8.74 -28.06
CA ASN A 144 3.01 9.36 -27.42
C ASN A 144 2.44 10.51 -28.28
N PHE A 145 3.31 11.38 -28.80
CA PHE A 145 2.92 12.50 -29.66
C PHE A 145 2.22 12.03 -30.94
N GLU A 146 2.85 11.09 -31.66
CA GLU A 146 2.37 10.62 -32.97
C GLU A 146 1.18 9.65 -32.87
N LEU A 147 1.15 8.77 -31.86
CA LEU A 147 0.17 7.68 -31.81
C LEU A 147 -1.03 7.93 -30.89
N LEU A 148 -0.84 8.71 -29.81
CA LEU A 148 -1.83 8.81 -28.73
C LEU A 148 -2.39 10.22 -28.54
N SER A 149 -1.67 11.24 -29.01
CA SER A 149 -1.95 12.62 -28.64
C SER A 149 -2.31 13.50 -29.84
N GLU A 150 -2.66 12.90 -30.97
CA GLU A 150 -3.09 13.61 -32.20
C GLU A 150 -2.12 14.74 -32.60
N GLN A 151 -0.81 14.55 -32.37
CA GLN A 151 0.23 15.57 -32.61
C GLN A 151 0.02 16.88 -31.82
N SER A 152 -0.64 16.80 -30.67
CA SER A 152 -0.83 17.90 -29.71
C SER A 152 0.21 17.83 -28.60
N LEU A 153 1.01 18.90 -28.47
CA LEU A 153 1.96 19.07 -27.37
C LEU A 153 1.24 19.01 -26.00
N GLN A 154 0.12 19.72 -25.86
CA GLN A 154 -0.62 19.76 -24.60
C GLN A 154 -1.08 18.37 -24.17
N GLN A 155 -1.70 17.60 -25.07
CA GLN A 155 -2.14 16.23 -24.77
C GLN A 155 -0.94 15.31 -24.48
N THR A 156 0.17 15.48 -25.22
CA THR A 156 1.38 14.69 -25.01
C THR A 156 1.95 14.89 -23.60
N ILE A 157 2.01 16.15 -23.14
CA ILE A 157 2.46 16.49 -21.79
C ILE A 157 1.45 16.02 -20.74
N GLU A 158 0.16 16.14 -20.97
CA GLU A 158 -0.89 15.65 -20.08
C GLU A 158 -0.81 14.12 -19.89
N HIS A 159 -0.69 13.35 -20.97
CA HIS A 159 -0.50 11.90 -20.90
C HIS A 159 0.78 11.51 -20.16
N THR A 160 1.87 12.23 -20.44
CA THR A 160 3.18 11.98 -19.81
C THR A 160 3.14 12.27 -18.30
N ALA A 161 2.57 13.40 -17.91
CA ALA A 161 2.40 13.79 -16.52
C ALA A 161 1.45 12.83 -15.79
N SER A 162 0.34 12.45 -16.42
CA SER A 162 -0.61 11.45 -15.92
C SER A 162 0.08 10.12 -15.66
N HIS A 163 0.87 9.63 -16.61
CA HIS A 163 1.62 8.39 -16.47
C HIS A 163 2.60 8.44 -15.29
N LYS A 164 3.37 9.53 -15.14
CA LYS A 164 4.27 9.71 -13.98
C LYS A 164 3.51 9.76 -12.65
N VAL A 165 2.36 10.43 -12.61
CA VAL A 165 1.49 10.47 -11.43
C VAL A 165 1.00 9.05 -11.09
N LEU A 166 0.51 8.30 -12.09
CA LEU A 166 0.05 6.93 -11.91
C LEU A 166 1.15 6.00 -11.39
N MET A 167 2.39 6.13 -11.87
CA MET A 167 3.54 5.39 -11.34
C MET A 167 3.77 5.69 -9.86
N LYS A 168 3.73 6.97 -9.45
CA LYS A 168 3.85 7.36 -8.03
C LYS A 168 2.69 6.84 -7.19
N ILE A 169 1.48 6.81 -7.74
CA ILE A 169 0.31 6.20 -7.09
C ILE A 169 0.49 4.69 -6.92
N GLU A 170 1.03 3.99 -7.94
CA GLU A 170 1.31 2.56 -7.84
C GLU A 170 2.28 2.23 -6.70
N ASP A 171 3.38 2.99 -6.59
CA ASP A 171 4.35 2.86 -5.49
C ASP A 171 3.71 3.18 -4.12
N LEU A 172 2.93 4.26 -4.05
CA LEU A 172 2.15 4.65 -2.87
C LEU A 172 1.24 3.51 -2.40
N VAL A 173 0.44 2.93 -3.31
CA VAL A 173 -0.55 1.90 -2.99
C VAL A 173 0.12 0.63 -2.44
N GLY A 174 1.32 0.28 -2.92
CA GLY A 174 2.08 -0.85 -2.37
C GLY A 174 2.36 -0.70 -0.88
N HIS A 175 2.93 0.43 -0.47
CA HIS A 175 3.19 0.71 0.93
C HIS A 175 1.92 0.92 1.75
N LEU A 176 0.85 1.44 1.14
CA LEU A 176 -0.44 1.59 1.79
C LEU A 176 -1.08 0.24 2.15
N HIS A 177 -0.94 -0.79 1.32
CA HIS A 177 -1.45 -2.11 1.66
C HIS A 177 -0.79 -2.64 2.94
N GLU A 178 0.53 -2.60 3.01
CA GLU A 178 1.30 -3.07 4.16
C GLU A 178 0.92 -2.31 5.44
N ASN A 179 0.89 -0.97 5.36
CA ASN A 179 0.55 -0.12 6.50
C ASN A 179 -0.89 -0.33 6.97
N VAL A 180 -1.87 -0.23 6.05
CA VAL A 180 -3.29 -0.31 6.44
C VAL A 180 -3.66 -1.70 6.93
N ILE A 181 -3.17 -2.76 6.26
CA ILE A 181 -3.44 -4.13 6.71
C ILE A 181 -2.76 -4.39 8.06
N GLY A 182 -1.55 -3.87 8.26
CA GLY A 182 -0.83 -3.98 9.54
C GLY A 182 -1.56 -3.33 10.73
N GLU A 183 -2.39 -2.31 10.49
CA GLU A 183 -3.19 -1.66 11.53
C GLU A 183 -4.58 -2.31 11.74
N MET A 184 -4.98 -3.24 10.88
CA MET A 184 -6.27 -3.93 11.06
C MET A 184 -6.27 -4.81 12.30
N ARG A 185 -7.40 -4.90 12.99
CA ARG A 185 -7.60 -5.76 14.17
C ARG A 185 -7.14 -7.19 13.87
N GLY A 186 -6.28 -7.71 14.74
CA GLY A 186 -5.67 -9.03 14.59
C GLY A 186 -4.34 -9.02 13.85
N ASN A 187 -4.01 -7.93 13.16
CA ASN A 187 -2.72 -7.74 12.50
C ASN A 187 -1.82 -6.75 13.26
N PHE A 188 -0.53 -6.84 12.98
CA PHE A 188 0.46 -5.83 13.29
C PHE A 188 1.40 -5.69 12.10
N ARG A 189 1.84 -4.46 11.84
CA ARG A 189 2.92 -4.22 10.87
C ARG A 189 4.23 -4.80 11.41
N VAL A 190 4.92 -5.59 10.59
CA VAL A 190 6.28 -6.02 10.91
C VAL A 190 7.21 -4.80 10.84
N PRO A 191 8.04 -4.56 11.88
CA PRO A 191 8.93 -3.40 11.87
C PRO A 191 9.98 -3.52 10.76
N GLU A 192 10.30 -2.39 10.13
CA GLU A 192 11.40 -2.30 9.17
C GLU A 192 12.72 -2.75 9.81
N PRO A 193 13.55 -3.55 9.11
CA PRO A 193 14.84 -4.00 9.61
C PRO A 193 15.72 -2.83 10.07
N GLN A 194 16.23 -2.92 11.29
CA GLN A 194 17.15 -1.96 11.90
C GLN A 194 18.58 -2.56 12.03
N GLY A 195 19.56 -1.72 12.34
CA GLY A 195 20.92 -2.15 12.62
C GLY A 195 21.73 -2.58 11.40
N LYS A 196 22.96 -3.07 11.64
CA LYS A 196 23.96 -3.36 10.59
C LYS A 196 23.83 -4.77 9.98
N GLY A 197 22.94 -5.62 10.52
CA GLY A 197 22.80 -7.03 10.15
C GLY A 197 22.19 -7.31 8.77
N GLY A 198 21.69 -6.26 8.10
CA GLY A 198 21.05 -6.35 6.79
C GLY A 198 19.59 -6.83 6.87
N LYS A 199 18.82 -6.60 5.79
CA LYS A 199 17.37 -6.91 5.73
C LYS A 199 17.05 -8.40 5.70
N GLU A 200 18.05 -9.24 5.45
CA GLU A 200 17.85 -10.66 5.18
C GLU A 200 18.07 -11.54 6.41
N LYS A 201 18.85 -11.06 7.38
CA LYS A 201 19.21 -11.83 8.56
C LYS A 201 18.18 -11.65 9.66
N MET A 202 17.78 -12.76 10.27
CA MET A 202 16.95 -12.75 11.46
C MET A 202 17.74 -12.19 12.65
N ASP A 203 17.18 -11.20 13.31
CA ASP A 203 17.68 -10.61 14.54
C ASP A 203 16.49 -10.30 15.46
N PRO A 204 16.37 -10.97 16.63
CA PRO A 204 15.22 -10.80 17.52
C PRO A 204 14.91 -9.35 17.93
N LEU A 205 15.92 -8.48 17.96
CA LEU A 205 15.77 -7.10 18.41
C LEU A 205 15.57 -6.13 17.24
N PHE A 206 16.27 -6.36 16.14
CA PHE A 206 16.37 -5.41 15.04
C PHE A 206 15.67 -5.83 13.75
N ASN A 207 15.46 -7.12 13.53
CA ASN A 207 14.77 -7.67 12.36
C ASN A 207 14.16 -9.03 12.70
N PRO A 208 13.10 -9.09 13.53
CA PRO A 208 12.60 -10.35 14.07
C PRO A 208 11.89 -11.19 13.02
N PHE A 209 11.34 -10.57 11.97
CA PHE A 209 10.55 -11.27 10.96
C PHE A 209 11.04 -10.96 9.52
N PRO A 210 12.29 -11.31 9.16
CA PRO A 210 12.82 -11.02 7.83
C PRO A 210 11.93 -11.63 6.74
N GLY A 211 11.53 -10.81 5.76
CA GLY A 211 10.68 -11.27 4.65
C GLY A 211 9.20 -11.45 5.01
N ALA A 212 8.73 -10.89 6.12
CA ALA A 212 7.31 -10.68 6.38
C ALA A 212 7.04 -9.17 6.47
N ASP A 213 5.89 -8.72 5.98
CA ASP A 213 5.46 -7.32 6.05
C ASP A 213 4.35 -7.14 7.10
N VAL A 214 3.52 -8.18 7.29
CA VAL A 214 2.42 -8.20 8.24
C VAL A 214 2.50 -9.46 9.08
N GLY A 215 2.36 -9.32 10.39
CA GLY A 215 2.08 -10.43 11.29
C GLY A 215 0.62 -10.39 11.73
N GLN A 216 0.06 -11.55 12.04
CA GLN A 216 -1.29 -11.68 12.56
C GLN A 216 -1.27 -12.65 13.74
N VAL A 217 -1.97 -12.25 14.81
CA VAL A 217 -2.12 -13.09 16.00
C VAL A 217 -2.93 -14.34 15.68
N PRO A 218 -2.80 -15.42 16.47
CA PRO A 218 -3.46 -16.67 16.16
C PRO A 218 -4.98 -16.56 15.98
N LEU A 219 -5.53 -17.41 15.13
CA LEU A 219 -6.97 -17.58 15.00
C LEU A 219 -7.53 -18.28 16.24
N SER A 220 -8.80 -18.00 16.57
CA SER A 220 -9.51 -18.69 17.66
C SER A 220 -9.48 -20.21 17.49
N GLU A 221 -9.53 -20.69 16.25
CA GLU A 221 -9.50 -22.12 15.87
C GLU A 221 -8.07 -22.70 15.81
N LYS A 222 -7.05 -21.85 15.71
CA LYS A 222 -5.64 -22.24 15.58
C LYS A 222 -4.76 -21.37 16.47
N GLN A 223 -4.89 -21.56 17.79
CA GLN A 223 -4.29 -20.69 18.82
C GLN A 223 -2.77 -20.83 18.99
N ALA A 224 -2.15 -21.81 18.32
CA ALA A 224 -0.77 -22.21 18.60
C ALA A 224 0.29 -21.57 17.68
N ALA A 225 -0.12 -20.85 16.62
CA ALA A 225 0.80 -20.34 15.61
C ALA A 225 0.52 -18.87 15.29
N LEU A 226 1.58 -18.06 15.34
CA LEU A 226 1.59 -16.75 14.72
C LEU A 226 1.47 -16.92 13.20
N ARG A 227 0.81 -15.98 12.51
CA ARG A 227 0.70 -16.01 11.05
C ARG A 227 1.54 -14.86 10.48
N LEU A 228 2.40 -15.14 9.52
CA LEU A 228 3.34 -14.16 8.96
C LEU A 228 3.16 -14.08 7.44
N PHE A 229 2.96 -12.86 6.95
CA PHE A 229 2.59 -12.59 5.58
C PHE A 229 3.65 -11.73 4.90
N GLN A 230 4.18 -12.21 3.78
CA GLN A 230 4.80 -11.34 2.78
C GLN A 230 3.70 -10.87 1.83
N VAL A 231 3.45 -9.57 1.83
CA VAL A 231 2.45 -8.88 1.03
C VAL A 231 3.08 -8.35 -0.26
N LYS A 232 2.30 -8.43 -1.33
CA LYS A 232 2.59 -7.82 -2.62
C LYS A 232 1.35 -7.08 -3.11
N SER A 233 1.53 -5.93 -3.75
CA SER A 233 0.40 -5.18 -4.30
C SER A 233 -0.31 -5.96 -5.40
N LYS A 234 0.46 -6.61 -6.28
CA LYS A 234 -0.08 -7.41 -7.40
C LYS A 234 0.79 -8.61 -7.77
N THR A 235 0.21 -9.60 -8.43
CA THR A 235 0.87 -10.86 -8.85
C THR A 235 2.13 -10.66 -9.72
N GLY A 236 2.20 -9.54 -10.46
CA GLY A 236 3.33 -9.18 -11.33
C GLY A 236 4.43 -8.33 -10.70
N SER A 237 4.33 -7.97 -9.41
CA SER A 237 5.24 -6.98 -8.77
C SER A 237 6.65 -7.49 -8.44
N ALA A 238 6.87 -8.82 -8.40
CA ALA A 238 8.17 -9.37 -8.02
C ALA A 238 9.12 -9.50 -9.23
N LYS A 239 10.37 -9.04 -9.07
CA LYS A 239 11.47 -9.36 -9.98
C LYS A 239 11.79 -10.85 -9.81
N GLY A 240 11.82 -11.62 -10.91
CA GLY A 240 11.89 -13.08 -10.88
C GLY A 240 13.11 -13.68 -10.15
N GLY A 241 14.16 -12.89 -9.92
CA GLY A 241 15.38 -13.33 -9.22
C GLY A 241 15.24 -13.54 -7.71
N ASP A 242 14.24 -12.93 -7.07
CA ASP A 242 14.20 -12.84 -5.59
C ASP A 242 13.37 -13.95 -4.92
N GLY A 243 12.69 -14.79 -5.70
CA GLY A 243 11.72 -15.75 -5.16
C GLY A 243 12.32 -16.85 -4.27
N LYS A 244 13.54 -17.34 -4.59
CA LYS A 244 14.21 -18.35 -3.76
C LYS A 244 14.58 -17.74 -2.39
N ARG A 245 15.22 -16.58 -2.41
CA ARG A 245 15.62 -15.84 -1.20
C ARG A 245 14.43 -15.61 -0.29
N LEU A 246 13.30 -15.15 -0.83
CA LEU A 246 12.07 -14.97 -0.06
C LEU A 246 11.57 -16.30 0.54
N GLY A 247 11.55 -17.38 -0.22
CA GLY A 247 11.16 -18.68 0.29
C GLY A 247 12.07 -19.18 1.43
N ASP A 248 13.38 -18.96 1.31
CA ASP A 248 14.36 -19.29 2.36
C ASP A 248 14.10 -18.48 3.66
N GLN A 249 13.64 -17.23 3.54
CA GLN A 249 13.26 -16.41 4.70
C GLN A 249 11.97 -16.92 5.36
N LEU A 250 10.95 -17.26 4.56
CA LEU A 250 9.68 -17.77 5.08
C LEU A 250 9.84 -19.12 5.78
N ILE A 251 10.66 -20.04 5.25
CA ILE A 251 10.94 -21.31 5.95
C ILE A 251 11.69 -21.08 7.26
N ALA A 252 12.61 -20.12 7.33
CA ALA A 252 13.30 -19.78 8.57
C ALA A 252 12.34 -19.21 9.64
N LEU A 253 11.34 -18.43 9.24
CA LEU A 253 10.28 -17.94 10.15
C LEU A 253 9.42 -19.07 10.68
N GLU A 254 9.04 -20.01 9.80
CA GLU A 254 8.30 -21.22 10.18
C GLU A 254 9.10 -22.05 11.20
N GLU A 255 10.39 -22.29 10.95
CA GLU A 255 11.24 -23.09 11.85
C GLU A 255 11.50 -22.40 13.19
N SER A 256 11.69 -21.08 13.18
CA SER A 256 12.06 -20.31 14.39
C SER A 256 10.86 -20.06 15.30
N TYR A 257 9.70 -19.75 14.73
CA TYR A 257 8.52 -19.33 15.49
C TYR A 257 7.36 -20.33 15.42
N PHE A 258 7.50 -21.42 14.66
CA PHE A 258 6.39 -22.33 14.33
C PHE A 258 5.20 -21.56 13.74
N ALA A 259 5.52 -20.56 12.92
CA ALA A 259 4.55 -19.67 12.31
C ALA A 259 3.94 -20.29 11.06
N ASP A 260 2.67 -19.99 10.80
CA ASP A 260 2.09 -20.20 9.48
C ASP A 260 2.54 -19.08 8.56
N THR A 261 3.07 -19.43 7.40
CA THR A 261 3.64 -18.46 6.47
C THR A 261 2.78 -18.32 5.22
N TYR A 262 2.67 -17.08 4.75
CA TYR A 262 1.83 -16.71 3.63
C TYR A 262 2.59 -15.80 2.68
N TYR A 263 2.46 -16.08 1.38
CA TYR A 263 2.90 -15.20 0.32
C TYR A 263 1.69 -14.73 -0.47
N VAL A 264 1.33 -13.45 -0.31
CA VAL A 264 0.03 -12.94 -0.75
C VAL A 264 0.17 -11.80 -1.74
N ALA A 265 -0.72 -11.77 -2.72
CA ALA A 265 -0.91 -10.61 -3.60
C ALA A 265 -2.31 -10.02 -3.41
N ILE A 266 -2.40 -8.73 -3.08
CA ILE A 266 -3.67 -8.05 -2.83
C ILE A 266 -4.52 -7.97 -4.11
N VAL A 267 -3.90 -7.57 -5.21
CA VAL A 267 -4.55 -7.48 -6.52
C VAL A 267 -4.15 -8.68 -7.39
N GLY A 268 -5.15 -9.50 -7.72
CA GLY A 268 -5.02 -10.62 -8.64
C GLY A 268 -6.21 -11.56 -8.54
N ASN A 269 -6.73 -12.01 -9.67
CA ASN A 269 -7.84 -12.98 -9.73
C ASN A 269 -7.36 -14.41 -10.03
N THR A 270 -6.05 -14.61 -10.21
CA THR A 270 -5.46 -15.91 -10.53
C THR A 270 -4.01 -15.98 -10.08
N LEU A 271 -3.55 -17.19 -9.74
CA LEU A 271 -2.13 -17.48 -9.48
C LEU A 271 -1.29 -17.52 -10.77
N ARG A 272 -1.94 -17.59 -11.95
CA ARG A 272 -1.25 -17.60 -13.24
C ARG A 272 -0.53 -16.25 -13.45
N GLY A 273 0.73 -16.30 -13.86
CA GLY A 273 1.56 -15.11 -14.06
C GLY A 273 2.17 -14.53 -12.77
N HIS A 274 1.97 -15.18 -11.61
CA HIS A 274 2.63 -14.76 -10.38
C HIS A 274 4.14 -15.11 -10.42
N ARG A 275 4.96 -14.09 -10.66
CA ARG A 275 6.37 -14.23 -11.09
C ARG A 275 7.28 -15.02 -10.13
N SER A 276 7.07 -14.92 -8.82
CA SER A 276 7.91 -15.60 -7.82
C SER A 276 7.28 -16.84 -7.20
N ARG A 277 6.03 -17.19 -7.59
CA ARG A 277 5.28 -18.32 -7.00
C ARG A 277 6.07 -19.63 -7.02
N GLY A 278 6.60 -19.98 -8.19
CA GLY A 278 7.28 -21.28 -8.36
C GLY A 278 8.55 -21.40 -7.51
N ALA A 279 9.32 -20.33 -7.40
CA ALA A 279 10.54 -20.30 -6.60
C ALA A 279 10.23 -20.34 -5.09
N VAL A 280 9.22 -19.58 -4.63
CA VAL A 280 8.77 -19.60 -3.23
C VAL A 280 8.22 -20.98 -2.86
N ALA A 281 7.32 -21.55 -3.66
CA ALA A 281 6.74 -22.87 -3.38
C ALA A 281 7.79 -24.00 -3.34
N LYS A 282 8.87 -23.86 -4.10
CA LYS A 282 9.98 -24.82 -4.07
C LYS A 282 10.84 -24.68 -2.81
N ALA A 283 11.12 -23.46 -2.37
CA ALA A 283 11.98 -23.17 -1.21
C ALA A 283 11.23 -23.29 0.13
N SER A 284 9.95 -22.93 0.18
CA SER A 284 9.08 -23.09 1.34
C SER A 284 7.75 -23.75 0.94
N PRO A 285 7.70 -25.10 0.85
CA PRO A 285 6.52 -25.82 0.36
C PRO A 285 5.26 -25.69 1.24
N ARG A 286 5.41 -25.30 2.51
CA ARG A 286 4.30 -25.10 3.45
C ARG A 286 3.74 -23.68 3.44
N THR A 287 4.44 -22.73 2.82
CA THR A 287 3.92 -21.36 2.65
C THR A 287 2.67 -21.39 1.78
N ALA A 288 1.57 -20.83 2.28
CA ALA A 288 0.35 -20.66 1.49
C ALA A 288 0.50 -19.48 0.52
N ILE A 289 0.25 -19.69 -0.77
CA ILE A 289 0.35 -18.65 -1.79
C ILE A 289 -1.04 -18.24 -2.27
N LEU A 290 -1.43 -17.00 -2.00
CA LEU A 290 -2.80 -16.52 -2.18
C LEU A 290 -2.85 -15.23 -3.00
N VAL A 291 -3.97 -14.98 -3.67
CA VAL A 291 -4.20 -13.76 -4.46
C VAL A 291 -5.62 -13.24 -4.27
N GLY A 292 -5.82 -11.94 -4.40
CA GLY A 292 -7.15 -11.34 -4.47
C GLY A 292 -7.99 -11.57 -3.23
N SER A 293 -9.24 -12.00 -3.44
CA SER A 293 -10.18 -12.28 -2.34
C SER A 293 -9.67 -13.32 -1.37
N SER A 294 -8.99 -14.38 -1.83
CA SER A 294 -8.40 -15.38 -0.92
C SER A 294 -7.32 -14.78 -0.02
N ALA A 295 -6.46 -13.91 -0.56
CA ALA A 295 -5.47 -13.21 0.25
C ALA A 295 -6.12 -12.23 1.26
N LEU A 296 -7.09 -11.46 0.80
CA LEU A 296 -7.79 -10.47 1.61
C LEU A 296 -8.62 -11.11 2.72
N ASN A 297 -9.29 -12.23 2.46
CA ASN A 297 -10.04 -12.95 3.48
C ASN A 297 -9.12 -13.41 4.62
N GLU A 298 -7.90 -13.86 4.29
CA GLU A 298 -6.93 -14.29 5.32
C GLU A 298 -6.33 -13.12 6.10
N LEU A 299 -5.95 -12.05 5.40
CA LEU A 299 -5.35 -10.86 6.02
C LEU A 299 -6.37 -10.10 6.89
N THR A 300 -7.63 -10.04 6.47
CA THR A 300 -8.65 -9.23 7.15
C THR A 300 -9.58 -10.05 8.04
N GLN A 301 -9.60 -11.38 7.90
CA GLN A 301 -10.58 -12.29 8.51
C GLN A 301 -12.03 -11.88 8.16
N SER A 302 -12.23 -11.43 6.92
CA SER A 302 -13.51 -10.88 6.42
C SER A 302 -13.74 -11.22 4.96
N ALA A 303 -14.97 -11.59 4.62
CA ALA A 303 -15.40 -11.76 3.23
C ALA A 303 -15.46 -10.42 2.45
N VAL A 304 -15.56 -9.29 3.17
CA VAL A 304 -15.60 -7.94 2.59
C VAL A 304 -14.26 -7.21 2.72
N GLY A 305 -13.16 -7.95 2.93
CA GLY A 305 -11.83 -7.35 3.15
C GLY A 305 -11.38 -6.34 2.08
N ALA A 306 -11.77 -6.56 0.82
CA ALA A 306 -11.51 -5.61 -0.26
C ALA A 306 -12.26 -4.28 -0.07
N GLU A 307 -13.52 -4.33 0.37
CA GLU A 307 -14.30 -3.12 0.64
C GLU A 307 -13.70 -2.34 1.80
N LEU A 308 -13.26 -3.03 2.87
CA LEU A 308 -12.63 -2.40 4.04
C LEU A 308 -11.43 -1.53 3.63
N LEU A 309 -10.53 -2.07 2.80
CA LEU A 309 -9.38 -1.32 2.27
C LEU A 309 -9.82 -0.15 1.38
N LEU A 310 -10.77 -0.40 0.47
CA LEU A 310 -11.26 0.62 -0.44
C LEU A 310 -11.88 1.80 0.31
N ARG A 311 -12.62 1.57 1.41
CA ARG A 311 -13.18 2.65 2.25
C ARG A 311 -12.09 3.54 2.82
N VAL A 312 -11.04 2.94 3.38
CA VAL A 312 -9.89 3.69 3.94
C VAL A 312 -9.23 4.55 2.86
N TYR A 313 -8.94 3.95 1.69
CA TYR A 313 -8.28 4.66 0.60
C TYR A 313 -9.14 5.78 0.04
N GLN A 314 -10.45 5.55 -0.17
CA GLN A 314 -11.34 6.60 -0.66
C GLN A 314 -11.44 7.79 0.30
N ARG A 315 -11.51 7.55 1.61
CA ARG A 315 -11.50 8.63 2.60
C ARG A 315 -10.16 9.37 2.59
N ALA A 316 -9.05 8.66 2.63
CA ALA A 316 -7.72 9.27 2.63
C ALA A 316 -7.42 10.06 1.36
N PHE A 317 -7.77 9.53 0.18
CA PHE A 317 -7.56 10.22 -1.10
C PHE A 317 -8.45 11.45 -1.23
N ARG A 318 -9.69 11.41 -0.71
CA ARG A 318 -10.56 12.59 -0.68
C ARG A 318 -9.96 13.68 0.20
N THR A 319 -9.58 13.35 1.43
CA THR A 319 -8.93 14.29 2.36
C THR A 319 -7.67 14.88 1.72
N ALA A 320 -6.77 14.05 1.18
CA ALA A 320 -5.56 14.53 0.54
C ALA A 320 -5.84 15.43 -0.68
N SER A 321 -6.86 15.10 -1.48
CA SER A 321 -7.27 15.92 -2.62
C SER A 321 -7.82 17.28 -2.20
N GLU A 322 -8.50 17.35 -1.06
CA GLU A 322 -9.05 18.60 -0.51
C GLU A 322 -7.94 19.45 0.11
N GLU A 323 -7.01 18.84 0.85
CA GLU A 323 -5.97 19.54 1.60
C GLU A 323 -4.77 19.99 0.73
N THR A 324 -4.39 19.21 -0.29
CA THR A 324 -3.21 19.54 -1.12
C THR A 324 -3.48 20.57 -2.23
N GLY A 325 -4.74 20.71 -2.66
CA GLY A 325 -5.11 21.61 -3.76
C GLY A 325 -4.45 21.27 -5.11
N TYR A 326 -3.93 20.06 -5.30
CA TYR A 326 -3.23 19.67 -6.53
C TYR A 326 -4.18 19.70 -7.74
N ARG A 327 -4.03 20.70 -8.62
CA ARG A 327 -4.84 20.91 -9.84
C ARG A 327 -4.10 20.38 -11.08
N PHE A 328 -4.26 19.09 -11.36
CA PHE A 328 -3.54 18.42 -12.44
C PHE A 328 -3.69 19.10 -13.82
N SER A 329 -4.92 19.49 -14.19
CA SER A 329 -5.20 20.10 -15.50
C SER A 329 -4.47 21.44 -15.70
N GLU A 330 -4.46 22.31 -14.69
CA GLU A 330 -3.76 23.60 -14.73
C GLU A 330 -2.24 23.40 -14.83
N LEU A 331 -1.71 22.44 -14.07
CA LEU A 331 -0.28 22.10 -14.09
C LEU A 331 0.15 21.57 -15.47
N ALA A 332 -0.64 20.71 -16.10
CA ALA A 332 -0.34 20.17 -17.41
C ALA A 332 -0.27 21.27 -18.50
N VAL A 333 -1.19 22.24 -18.45
CA VAL A 333 -1.19 23.41 -19.35
C VAL A 333 0.09 24.24 -19.18
N ASN A 334 0.46 24.55 -17.94
CA ASN A 334 1.67 25.33 -17.66
C ASN A 334 2.94 24.60 -18.09
N MET A 335 3.02 23.28 -17.86
CA MET A 335 4.14 22.46 -18.34
C MET A 335 4.25 22.47 -19.86
N ALA A 336 3.13 22.38 -20.58
CA ALA A 336 3.13 22.41 -22.04
C ALA A 336 3.64 23.76 -22.57
N ALA A 337 3.21 24.87 -21.97
CA ALA A 337 3.70 26.21 -22.31
C ALA A 337 5.22 26.34 -22.09
N ASP A 338 5.75 25.84 -20.96
CA ASP A 338 7.20 25.83 -20.69
C ASP A 338 7.99 25.05 -21.77
N PHE A 339 7.44 23.92 -22.25
CA PHE A 339 8.09 23.14 -23.30
C PHE A 339 8.08 23.83 -24.66
N GLU A 340 6.97 24.50 -24.99
CA GLU A 340 6.85 25.28 -26.21
C GLU A 340 7.83 26.47 -26.21
N GLU A 341 7.93 27.19 -25.09
CA GLU A 341 8.87 28.30 -24.94
C GLU A 341 10.33 27.85 -25.16
N ARG A 342 10.73 26.72 -24.55
CA ARG A 342 12.08 26.18 -24.73
C ARG A 342 12.35 25.74 -26.16
N ALA A 343 11.40 25.07 -26.80
CA ALA A 343 11.51 24.66 -28.20
C ALA A 343 11.77 25.89 -29.11
N ASN A 344 10.99 26.96 -28.88
CA ASN A 344 11.15 28.23 -29.59
C ASN A 344 12.52 28.88 -29.37
N LEU A 345 13.04 28.88 -28.13
CA LEU A 345 14.39 29.40 -27.81
C LEU A 345 15.50 28.66 -28.55
N HIS A 346 15.35 27.36 -28.74
CA HIS A 346 16.31 26.52 -29.47
C HIS A 346 16.08 26.48 -30.99
N GLY A 347 15.05 27.17 -31.49
CA GLY A 347 14.71 27.20 -32.92
C GLY A 347 14.38 25.81 -33.49
N THR A 348 13.83 24.93 -32.66
CA THR A 348 13.53 23.53 -33.01
C THR A 348 12.18 23.12 -32.43
N ASP A 349 11.69 21.93 -32.78
CA ASP A 349 10.48 21.38 -32.16
C ASP A 349 10.77 20.84 -30.75
N PHE A 350 9.73 20.65 -29.94
CA PHE A 350 9.90 20.24 -28.55
C PHE A 350 10.50 18.83 -28.39
N LEU A 351 10.28 17.90 -29.34
CA LEU A 351 10.84 16.55 -29.29
C LEU A 351 12.35 16.60 -29.56
N SER A 352 12.76 17.37 -30.56
CA SER A 352 14.16 17.61 -30.89
C SER A 352 14.90 18.31 -29.76
N ALA A 353 14.29 19.35 -29.15
CA ALA A 353 14.84 20.01 -27.97
C ALA A 353 15.06 19.02 -26.82
N TRP A 354 14.08 18.15 -26.57
CA TRP A 354 14.15 17.15 -25.50
C TRP A 354 15.16 16.04 -25.76
N LEU A 355 15.28 15.58 -27.01
CA LEU A 355 16.22 14.53 -27.39
C LEU A 355 17.63 14.90 -26.95
N HIS A 356 18.08 16.09 -27.33
CA HIS A 356 19.41 16.60 -26.98
C HIS A 356 19.59 16.73 -25.46
N ASP A 357 18.59 17.25 -24.76
CA ASP A 357 18.61 17.29 -23.29
C ASP A 357 18.73 15.90 -22.63
N ALA A 358 18.25 14.85 -23.29
CA ALA A 358 18.27 13.49 -22.74
C ALA A 358 19.52 12.69 -23.09
N VAL A 359 20.16 12.97 -24.23
CA VAL A 359 21.29 12.16 -24.73
C VAL A 359 22.63 12.89 -24.73
N ASP A 360 22.66 14.22 -24.63
CA ASP A 360 23.89 15.01 -24.69
C ASP A 360 24.41 15.34 -23.28
N GLY A 361 25.08 14.36 -22.65
CA GLY A 361 25.75 14.49 -21.36
C GLY A 361 27.29 14.48 -21.49
N PRO A 362 28.02 14.78 -20.39
CA PRO A 362 29.48 14.72 -20.39
C PRO A 362 30.00 13.32 -20.74
N SER A 363 30.97 13.21 -21.64
CA SER A 363 31.43 11.91 -22.15
C SER A 363 32.00 11.00 -21.07
N GLU A 364 32.57 11.57 -20.01
CA GLU A 364 33.07 10.89 -18.83
C GLU A 364 31.96 10.33 -17.93
N GLU A 365 30.74 10.85 -18.00
CA GLU A 365 29.58 10.32 -17.28
C GLU A 365 28.84 9.25 -18.10
N GLN A 366 28.98 9.28 -19.42
CA GLN A 366 28.33 8.34 -20.36
C GLN A 366 29.19 7.12 -20.70
N ASP A 367 30.52 7.22 -20.63
CA ASP A 367 31.45 6.16 -21.02
C ASP A 367 32.32 5.73 -19.83
N SER A 368 32.06 4.54 -19.30
CA SER A 368 32.81 3.97 -18.17
C SER A 368 34.31 3.78 -18.46
N ARG A 369 34.74 3.78 -19.73
CA ARG A 369 36.16 3.74 -20.12
C ARG A 369 36.84 5.09 -19.92
N ARG A 370 36.07 6.18 -19.94
CA ARG A 370 36.54 7.57 -19.77
C ARG A 370 36.43 8.06 -18.34
N GLN A 371 35.68 7.34 -17.49
CA GLN A 371 35.66 7.59 -16.06
C GLN A 371 37.06 7.45 -15.48
N SER A 372 37.64 8.56 -15.01
CA SER A 372 38.92 8.51 -14.31
C SER A 372 38.80 7.50 -13.15
N LYS A 373 39.82 6.66 -12.94
CA LYS A 373 39.93 5.80 -11.74
C LYS A 373 40.15 6.70 -10.51
N LYS A 374 39.16 7.48 -10.10
CA LYS A 374 39.14 8.07 -8.76
C LYS A 374 39.04 6.90 -7.81
N THR A 375 40.17 6.58 -7.20
CA THR A 375 40.32 5.64 -6.09
C THR A 375 39.15 5.89 -5.14
N ARG A 376 38.28 4.89 -4.94
CA ARG A 376 37.28 4.90 -3.87
C ARG A 376 38.04 5.00 -2.54
N ARG A 377 38.39 6.22 -2.12
CA ARG A 377 38.67 6.52 -0.72
C ARG A 377 37.31 6.42 -0.02
N HIS A 378 37.03 5.24 0.51
CA HIS A 378 36.11 5.11 1.63
C HIS A 378 36.52 6.15 2.67
N LYS A 379 35.71 7.19 2.85
CA LYS A 379 35.73 7.95 4.11
C LYS A 379 35.16 7.01 5.17
N LEU A 380 36.07 6.36 5.89
CA LEU A 380 35.87 6.04 7.29
C LEU A 380 36.12 7.35 8.05
N GLU A 381 35.06 8.04 8.42
CA GLU A 381 35.00 8.88 9.63
C GLU A 381 33.63 8.68 10.28
#